data_AF-A0AA39W262-F1
#
_entry.id   AF-A0AA39W262-F1
#
_cell.length_a   1.000
_cell.length_b   1.000
_cell.length_c   1.000
_cell.angle_alpha   90.00
_cell.angle_beta   90.00
_cell.angle_gamma   90.00
#
_symmetry.space_group_name_H-M   'P 1'
#
loop_
_entity.id
_entity.type
_entity.pdbx_description
1 polymer ?
#
loop_
_entity_poly.entity_id
_entity_poly.type
_entity_poly.pdbx_seq_one_letter_code
_entity_poly.pdbx_strand_id
1 'polypeptide(L)'
;MKSEETLIWFLVFQRTGVLRPKVSFFSWGEATITLEDMIIFGYSVLGSSVLSPLETGELKKTEEKMELTRIEIGRTAGRRVDYNFWKKKFMDSGSEIEHEAFLVFWLSRFVFPVSNAIVKTIFPIAVHLARGTRIALAPAVLAHIYRDLSLLKEKIDALAQLDHFMRMKKTVVH
;
A
#
# COMPACT_ATOMS: atom_id res chain seq x y z
N MET A 1 -3.76 19.98 -33.07
CA MET A 1 -4.38 19.02 -32.13
C MET A 1 -3.42 18.77 -30.97
N LYS A 2 -3.13 19.82 -30.17
CA LYS A 2 -2.02 19.84 -29.20
C LYS A 2 -2.33 20.74 -27.99
N SER A 3 -3.62 20.95 -27.69
CA SER A 3 -4.07 21.88 -26.64
C SER A 3 -4.65 21.16 -25.41
N GLU A 4 -4.97 19.87 -25.47
CA GLU A 4 -5.56 19.15 -24.34
C GLU A 4 -4.52 18.43 -23.45
N GLU A 5 -3.41 17.97 -24.01
CA GLU A 5 -2.33 17.37 -23.20
C GLU A 5 -1.61 18.41 -22.34
N THR A 6 -1.49 19.64 -22.82
CA THR A 6 -0.89 20.75 -22.05
C THR A 6 -1.74 21.13 -20.85
N LEU A 7 -3.07 20.92 -20.90
CA LEU A 7 -4.00 21.22 -19.80
C LEU A 7 -4.04 20.14 -18.73
N ILE A 8 -3.86 18.87 -19.12
CA ILE A 8 -3.71 17.76 -18.15
C ILE A 8 -2.40 17.93 -17.38
N TRP A 9 -1.31 18.28 -18.07
CA TRP A 9 -0.08 18.66 -17.38
C TRP A 9 -0.27 19.94 -16.57
N PHE A 10 -0.96 20.98 -17.05
CA PHE A 10 -1.21 22.18 -16.22
C PHE A 10 -2.00 21.89 -14.93
N LEU A 11 -2.97 20.97 -14.95
CA LEU A 11 -3.73 20.55 -13.76
C LEU A 11 -2.93 19.63 -12.83
N VAL A 12 -2.01 18.84 -13.38
CA VAL A 12 -1.05 18.03 -12.60
C VAL A 12 0.09 18.90 -12.03
N PHE A 13 0.50 19.97 -12.74
CA PHE A 13 1.69 20.78 -12.44
C PHE A 13 1.41 22.06 -11.64
N GLN A 14 0.19 22.63 -11.69
CA GLN A 14 -0.21 23.70 -10.75
C GLN A 14 -0.44 23.19 -9.31
N ARG A 15 -0.39 21.87 -9.07
CA ARG A 15 -0.42 21.29 -7.73
C ARG A 15 0.98 20.97 -7.17
N THR A 16 2.04 21.26 -7.91
CA THR A 16 3.43 21.18 -7.43
C THR A 16 4.01 22.57 -7.26
N GLY A 17 3.50 23.29 -6.25
CA GLY A 17 4.17 24.47 -5.73
C GLY A 17 5.35 24.03 -4.88
N VAL A 18 6.57 24.01 -5.47
CA VAL A 18 7.85 23.73 -4.81
C VAL A 18 7.89 22.31 -4.20
N LEU A 19 8.94 21.53 -4.44
CA LEU A 19 9.20 20.35 -3.62
C LEU A 19 9.60 20.83 -2.21
N ARG A 20 8.65 21.38 -1.46
CA ARG A 20 8.72 21.23 -0.01
C ARG A 20 8.51 19.73 0.21
N PRO A 21 9.42 19.03 0.89
CA PRO A 21 9.08 17.73 1.45
C PRO A 21 7.72 17.88 2.12
N LYS A 22 6.82 16.91 1.95
CA LYS A 22 5.52 16.99 2.62
C LYS A 22 5.78 16.82 4.11
N VAL A 23 6.00 17.93 4.78
CA VAL A 23 6.31 17.99 6.19
C VAL A 23 5.02 17.68 6.94
N SER A 24 4.98 16.51 7.57
CA SER A 24 3.95 16.24 8.57
C SER A 24 4.41 16.86 9.88
N PHE A 25 3.77 17.96 10.26
CA PHE A 25 3.90 18.54 11.58
C PHE A 25 3.05 17.73 12.56
N PHE A 26 3.72 17.00 13.45
CA PHE A 26 3.10 16.38 14.62
C PHE A 26 3.24 17.31 15.84
N SER A 27 2.42 17.10 16.86
CA SER A 27 2.52 17.82 18.14
C SER A 27 3.87 17.65 18.83
N TRP A 28 4.68 16.66 18.44
CA TRP A 28 6.04 16.40 18.93
C TRP A 28 7.18 16.80 17.97
N GLY A 29 6.87 17.41 16.82
CA GLY A 29 7.89 17.87 15.86
C GLY A 29 7.57 17.56 14.40
N GLU A 30 8.40 18.09 13.51
CA GLU A 30 8.39 17.79 12.07
C GLU A 30 9.05 16.42 11.82
N ALA A 31 8.32 15.51 11.17
CA ALA A 31 8.87 14.25 10.69
C ALA A 31 8.73 14.19 9.17
N THR A 32 9.86 14.15 8.48
CA THR A 32 9.94 13.98 7.03
C THR A 32 10.71 12.70 6.77
N ILE A 33 10.06 11.73 6.14
CA ILE A 33 10.70 10.50 5.66
C ILE A 33 10.91 10.68 4.16
N THR A 34 12.14 10.50 3.68
CA THR A 34 12.49 10.74 2.28
C THR A 34 12.76 9.43 1.51
N LEU A 35 13.08 9.55 0.21
CA LEU A 35 13.48 8.39 -0.59
C LEU A 35 14.83 7.82 -0.13
N GLU A 36 15.73 8.67 0.39
CA GLU A 36 17.00 8.25 0.97
C GLU A 36 16.78 7.30 2.16
N ASP A 37 15.82 7.60 3.04
CA ASP A 37 15.43 6.72 4.15
C ASP A 37 14.89 5.38 3.63
N MET A 38 14.10 5.40 2.55
CA MET A 38 13.59 4.16 1.94
C MET A 38 14.70 3.27 1.40
N ILE A 39 15.78 3.84 0.86
CA ILE A 39 16.97 3.10 0.42
C ILE A 39 17.67 2.47 1.62
N ILE A 40 17.80 3.21 2.73
CA ILE A 40 18.39 2.69 3.99
C ILE A 40 17.57 1.51 4.53
N PHE A 41 16.23 1.57 4.41
CA PHE A 41 15.35 0.44 4.74
C PHE A 41 15.38 -0.71 3.72
N GLY A 42 16.20 -0.61 2.67
CA GLY A 42 16.41 -1.66 1.67
C GLY A 42 15.39 -1.69 0.54
N TYR A 43 14.54 -0.66 0.39
CA TYR A 43 13.60 -0.59 -0.72
C TYR A 43 14.25 -0.03 -1.99
N SER A 44 13.94 -0.63 -3.14
CA SER A 44 14.45 -0.14 -4.42
C SER A 44 13.68 1.10 -4.88
N VAL A 45 14.41 2.16 -5.22
CA VAL A 45 13.86 3.41 -5.81
C VAL A 45 13.68 3.28 -7.32
N LEU A 46 14.54 2.49 -7.98
CA LEU A 46 14.51 2.27 -9.42
C LEU A 46 13.94 0.88 -9.74
N GLY A 47 13.32 0.76 -10.91
CA GLY A 47 12.75 -0.50 -11.40
C GLY A 47 11.41 -0.30 -12.10
N SER A 48 10.77 -1.41 -12.44
CA SER A 48 9.42 -1.45 -12.97
C SER A 48 8.42 -0.88 -11.96
N SER A 49 7.32 -0.34 -12.45
CA SER A 49 6.24 0.16 -11.61
C SER A 49 5.62 -0.97 -10.80
N VAL A 50 5.15 -0.68 -9.58
CA VAL A 50 4.32 -1.61 -8.80
C VAL A 50 3.00 -1.96 -9.50
N LEU A 51 2.61 -1.16 -10.50
CA LEU A 51 1.43 -1.38 -11.33
C LEU A 51 1.76 -2.03 -12.68
N SER A 52 3.01 -2.45 -12.89
CA SER A 52 3.43 -3.09 -14.14
C SER A 52 2.64 -4.39 -14.36
N PRO A 53 1.99 -4.55 -15.53
CA PRO A 53 1.23 -5.77 -15.82
C PRO A 53 2.16 -6.98 -15.97
N LEU A 54 1.59 -8.18 -15.86
CA LEU A 54 2.31 -9.42 -16.18
C LEU A 54 2.29 -9.63 -17.70
N GLU A 55 3.47 -9.75 -18.31
CA GLU A 55 3.63 -9.80 -19.77
C GLU A 55 3.46 -11.23 -20.30
N THR A 56 4.07 -12.21 -19.64
CA THR A 56 4.12 -13.60 -20.12
C THR A 56 2.93 -14.42 -19.65
N GLY A 57 2.44 -15.34 -20.51
CA GLY A 57 1.30 -16.21 -20.20
C GLY A 57 1.50 -17.09 -18.96
N GLU A 58 2.73 -17.54 -18.69
CA GLU A 58 3.06 -18.32 -17.49
C GLU A 58 2.87 -17.50 -16.19
N LEU A 59 3.29 -16.24 -16.20
CA LEU A 59 3.14 -15.35 -15.05
C LEU A 59 1.66 -15.11 -14.71
N LYS A 60 0.84 -14.93 -15.76
CA LYS A 60 -0.62 -14.81 -15.61
C LYS A 60 -1.24 -16.09 -15.06
N LYS A 61 -0.80 -17.27 -15.50
CA LYS A 61 -1.28 -18.56 -14.94
C LYS A 61 -0.96 -18.68 -13.45
N THR A 62 0.23 -18.25 -13.02
CA THR A 62 0.61 -18.24 -11.60
C THR A 62 -0.29 -17.28 -10.80
N GLU A 63 -0.54 -16.07 -11.31
CA GLU A 63 -1.49 -15.12 -10.71
C GLU A 63 -2.91 -15.71 -10.59
N GLU A 64 -3.40 -16.34 -11.67
CA GLU A 64 -4.72 -16.97 -11.70
C GLU A 64 -4.83 -18.12 -10.69
N LYS A 65 -3.80 -18.97 -10.58
CA LYS A 65 -3.75 -20.07 -9.59
C LYS A 65 -3.85 -19.55 -8.16
N MET A 66 -3.15 -18.45 -7.86
CA MET A 66 -3.23 -17.78 -6.56
C MET A 66 -4.63 -17.18 -6.31
N GLU A 67 -5.23 -16.57 -7.32
CA GLU A 67 -6.57 -15.98 -7.21
C GLU A 67 -7.67 -17.02 -7.03
N LEU A 68 -7.61 -18.14 -7.75
CA LEU A 68 -8.52 -19.26 -7.56
C LEU A 68 -8.42 -19.81 -6.14
N THR A 69 -7.19 -20.00 -5.63
CA THR A 69 -6.98 -20.45 -4.26
C THR A 69 -7.52 -19.45 -3.23
N ARG A 70 -7.32 -18.15 -3.46
CA ARG A 70 -7.90 -17.09 -2.61
C ARG A 70 -9.42 -17.16 -2.58
N ILE A 71 -10.05 -17.32 -3.74
CA ILE A 71 -11.51 -17.43 -3.84
C ILE A 71 -12.02 -18.69 -3.14
N GLU A 72 -11.35 -19.82 -3.30
CA GLU A 72 -11.69 -21.08 -2.64
C GLU A 72 -11.65 -20.95 -1.12
N ILE A 73 -10.54 -20.44 -0.55
CA ILE A 73 -10.42 -20.21 0.90
C ILE A 73 -11.51 -19.25 1.38
N GLY A 74 -11.76 -18.17 0.63
CA GLY A 74 -12.77 -17.18 0.97
C GLY A 74 -14.19 -17.77 0.99
N ARG A 75 -14.51 -18.66 0.04
CA ARG A 75 -15.79 -19.38 0.00
C ARG A 75 -15.94 -20.33 1.19
N THR A 76 -14.91 -21.12 1.50
CA THR A 76 -14.94 -22.06 2.63
C THR A 76 -15.05 -21.33 3.98
N ALA A 77 -14.37 -20.19 4.13
CA ALA A 77 -14.36 -19.43 5.38
C ALA A 77 -15.54 -18.44 5.53
N GLY A 78 -16.31 -18.19 4.45
CA GLY A 78 -17.40 -17.20 4.44
C GLY A 78 -16.93 -15.75 4.69
N ARG A 79 -15.63 -15.47 4.56
CA ARG A 79 -15.02 -14.17 4.87
C ARG A 79 -13.83 -13.87 3.96
N ARG A 80 -13.32 -12.63 4.01
CA ARG A 80 -12.07 -12.27 3.31
C ARG A 80 -10.92 -13.15 3.81
N VAL A 81 -10.08 -13.61 2.89
CA VAL A 81 -8.92 -14.45 3.21
C VAL A 81 -7.93 -13.65 4.03
N ASP A 82 -7.76 -14.02 5.30
CA ASP A 82 -6.74 -13.44 6.14
C ASP A 82 -5.35 -14.01 5.80
N TYR A 83 -4.30 -13.31 6.21
CA TYR A 83 -2.94 -13.76 5.98
C TYR A 83 -2.59 -15.06 6.72
N ASN A 84 -3.31 -15.44 7.78
CA ASN A 84 -3.06 -16.68 8.53
C ASN A 84 -3.56 -17.90 7.76
N PHE A 85 -4.76 -17.83 7.18
CA PHE A 85 -5.30 -18.85 6.29
C PHE A 85 -4.46 -18.98 5.03
N TRP A 86 -4.02 -17.87 4.46
CA TRP A 86 -3.10 -17.87 3.34
C TRP A 86 -1.78 -18.57 3.70
N LYS A 87 -1.15 -18.16 4.81
CA LYS A 87 0.08 -18.78 5.32
C LYS A 87 -0.11 -20.28 5.53
N LYS A 88 -1.20 -20.71 6.19
CA LYS A 88 -1.48 -22.12 6.45
C LYS A 88 -1.69 -22.95 5.18
N LYS A 89 -2.21 -22.35 4.11
CA LYS A 89 -2.43 -23.05 2.83
C LYS A 89 -1.13 -23.26 2.06
N PHE A 90 -0.22 -22.28 2.09
CA PHE A 90 0.92 -22.24 1.17
C PHE A 90 2.28 -22.52 1.81
N MET A 91 2.53 -22.13 3.06
CA MET A 91 3.83 -22.36 3.68
C MET A 91 4.03 -23.84 3.97
N ASP A 92 5.22 -24.35 3.65
CA ASP A 92 5.62 -25.75 3.80
C ASP A 92 4.74 -26.73 2.99
N SER A 93 4.06 -26.21 1.95
CA SER A 93 3.16 -27.01 1.10
C SER A 93 3.89 -27.78 0.01
N GLY A 94 5.12 -27.37 -0.33
CA GLY A 94 5.86 -27.91 -1.47
C GLY A 94 5.26 -27.51 -2.81
N SER A 95 4.38 -26.51 -2.83
CA SER A 95 3.71 -26.04 -4.04
C SER A 95 4.71 -25.28 -4.92
N GLU A 96 4.60 -25.47 -6.23
CA GLU A 96 5.38 -24.72 -7.22
C GLU A 96 5.24 -23.18 -7.07
N ILE A 97 4.10 -22.72 -6.54
CA ILE A 97 3.81 -21.29 -6.32
C ILE A 97 4.02 -20.84 -4.87
N GLU A 98 4.67 -21.67 -4.04
CA GLU A 98 4.91 -21.37 -2.63
C GLU A 98 5.73 -20.08 -2.45
N HIS A 99 6.74 -19.86 -3.29
CA HIS A 99 7.58 -18.67 -3.23
C HIS A 99 6.79 -17.39 -3.55
N GLU A 100 6.01 -17.39 -4.63
CA GLU A 100 5.10 -16.29 -4.97
C GLU A 100 4.08 -16.05 -3.86
N ALA A 101 3.50 -17.11 -3.30
CA ALA A 101 2.54 -17.01 -2.21
C ALA A 101 3.17 -16.46 -0.91
N PHE A 102 4.44 -16.79 -0.64
CA PHE A 102 5.20 -16.20 0.44
C PHE A 102 5.40 -14.69 0.24
N LEU A 103 5.77 -14.27 -0.97
CA LEU A 103 5.93 -12.84 -1.29
C LEU A 103 4.61 -12.08 -1.18
N VAL A 104 3.48 -12.68 -1.60
CA VAL A 104 2.14 -12.11 -1.36
C VAL A 104 1.89 -11.88 0.12
N PHE A 105 2.19 -12.88 0.96
CA PHE A 105 2.05 -12.77 2.42
C PHE A 105 2.95 -11.66 2.98
N TRP A 106 4.23 -11.64 2.62
CA TRP A 106 5.20 -10.67 3.12
C TRP A 106 4.82 -9.24 2.72
N LEU A 107 4.49 -9.01 1.44
CA LEU A 107 4.03 -7.72 0.93
C LEU A 107 2.77 -7.25 1.64
N SER A 108 1.78 -8.13 1.83
CA SER A 108 0.50 -7.76 2.48
C SER A 108 0.68 -7.43 3.96
N ARG A 109 1.59 -8.13 4.66
CA ARG A 109 1.74 -8.03 6.12
C ARG A 109 2.72 -6.95 6.57
N PHE A 110 3.79 -6.73 5.81
CA PHE A 110 4.93 -5.91 6.24
C PHE A 110 5.17 -4.69 5.35
N VAL A 111 4.81 -4.73 4.06
CA VAL A 111 5.10 -3.65 3.11
C VAL A 111 3.88 -2.76 2.87
N PHE A 112 2.71 -3.36 2.67
CA PHE A 112 1.45 -2.66 2.41
C PHE A 112 0.34 -3.12 3.38
N PRO A 113 0.45 -2.81 4.69
CA PRO A 113 -0.48 -3.27 5.72
C PRO A 113 -1.83 -2.51 5.69
N VAL A 114 -2.58 -2.61 4.59
CA VAL A 114 -3.91 -1.95 4.44
C VAL A 114 -4.97 -2.67 5.26
N SER A 115 -4.88 -4.00 5.35
CA SER A 115 -5.87 -4.83 6.03
C SER A 115 -5.26 -6.16 6.46
N ASN A 116 -5.95 -6.88 7.31
CA ASN A 116 -5.56 -8.25 7.67
C ASN A 116 -5.85 -9.28 6.56
N ALA A 117 -6.30 -8.84 5.38
CA ALA A 117 -6.68 -9.69 4.27
C ALA A 117 -5.71 -9.61 3.09
N ILE A 118 -5.59 -10.73 2.37
CA ILE A 118 -4.84 -10.81 1.12
C ILE A 118 -5.65 -10.16 -0.01
N VAL A 119 -5.03 -9.20 -0.70
CA VAL A 119 -5.64 -8.43 -1.78
C VAL A 119 -5.01 -8.81 -3.12
N LYS A 120 -5.85 -9.01 -4.14
CA LYS A 120 -5.43 -9.40 -5.49
C LYS A 120 -4.38 -8.46 -6.09
N THR A 121 -4.43 -7.16 -5.78
CA THR A 121 -3.49 -6.16 -6.30
C THR A 121 -2.03 -6.41 -5.94
N ILE A 122 -1.77 -7.27 -4.93
CA ILE A 122 -0.42 -7.64 -4.51
C ILE A 122 0.17 -8.76 -5.39
N PHE A 123 -0.67 -9.53 -6.10
CA PHE A 123 -0.21 -10.72 -6.82
C PHE A 123 0.76 -10.39 -7.95
N PRO A 124 0.51 -9.38 -8.83
CA PRO A 124 1.46 -9.05 -9.88
C PRO A 124 2.83 -8.61 -9.32
N ILE A 125 2.83 -7.89 -8.19
CA ILE A 125 4.05 -7.45 -7.51
C ILE A 125 4.85 -8.65 -7.01
N ALA A 126 4.19 -9.60 -6.34
CA ALA A 126 4.81 -10.81 -5.85
C ALA A 126 5.39 -11.67 -6.98
N VAL A 127 4.66 -11.82 -8.08
CA VAL A 127 5.11 -12.58 -9.25
C VAL A 127 6.33 -11.91 -9.89
N HIS A 128 6.33 -10.59 -10.07
CA HIS A 128 7.50 -9.87 -10.59
C HIS A 128 8.73 -10.04 -9.68
N LEU A 129 8.55 -9.91 -8.36
CA LEU A 129 9.64 -10.11 -7.39
C LEU A 129 10.18 -11.54 -7.42
N ALA A 130 9.31 -12.56 -7.50
CA ALA A 130 9.72 -13.96 -7.58
C ALA A 130 10.57 -14.27 -8.82
N ARG A 131 10.35 -13.53 -9.92
CA ARG A 131 11.12 -13.65 -11.15
C ARG A 131 12.41 -12.84 -11.14
N GLY A 132 12.70 -12.14 -10.06
CA GLY A 132 13.87 -11.26 -9.94
C GLY A 132 13.71 -9.93 -10.68
N THR A 133 12.49 -9.57 -11.11
CA THR A 133 12.23 -8.25 -11.70
C THR A 133 12.42 -7.19 -10.63
N ARG A 134 13.29 -6.22 -10.90
CA ARG A 134 13.49 -5.08 -10.01
C ARG A 134 12.26 -4.17 -10.06
N ILE A 135 11.56 -4.03 -8.93
CA ILE A 135 10.38 -3.16 -8.79
C ILE A 135 10.74 -1.94 -7.94
N ALA A 136 10.27 -0.76 -8.34
CA ALA A 136 10.38 0.46 -7.57
C ALA A 136 9.39 0.46 -6.37
N LEU A 137 9.73 -0.30 -5.31
CA LEU A 137 8.92 -0.40 -4.10
C LEU A 137 8.98 0.87 -3.24
N ALA A 138 10.13 1.56 -3.19
CA ALA A 138 10.34 2.71 -2.31
C ALA A 138 9.30 3.84 -2.53
N PRO A 139 9.02 4.28 -3.78
CA PRO A 139 8.00 5.30 -4.01
C PRO A 139 6.60 4.87 -3.57
N ALA A 140 6.25 3.60 -3.76
CA ALA A 140 4.93 3.07 -3.38
C ALA A 140 4.76 2.97 -1.87
N VAL A 141 5.79 2.47 -1.16
CA VAL A 141 5.80 2.38 0.31
C VAL A 141 5.77 3.78 0.92
N LEU A 142 6.58 4.70 0.39
CA LEU A 142 6.62 6.07 0.86
C LEU A 142 5.27 6.78 0.70
N ALA A 143 4.62 6.62 -0.45
CA ALA A 143 3.27 7.14 -0.68
C ALA A 143 2.25 6.55 0.31
N HIS A 144 2.39 5.26 0.65
CA HIS A 144 1.54 4.60 1.64
C HIS A 144 1.70 5.20 3.04
N ILE A 145 2.96 5.39 3.48
CA ILE A 145 3.28 6.02 4.77
C ILE A 145 2.69 7.42 4.83
N TYR A 146 2.90 8.25 3.80
CA TYR A 146 2.35 9.60 3.78
C TYR A 146 0.83 9.66 3.79
N ARG A 147 0.16 8.72 3.12
CA ARG A 147 -1.30 8.59 3.19
C ARG A 147 -1.74 8.29 4.62
N ASP A 148 -1.11 7.34 5.29
CA ASP A 148 -1.50 6.92 6.64
C ASP A 148 -1.21 8.02 7.67
N LEU A 149 -0.10 8.74 7.54
CA LEU A 149 0.20 9.93 8.35
C LEU A 149 -0.85 11.04 8.14
N SER A 150 -1.32 11.23 6.91
CA SER A 150 -2.38 12.20 6.60
C SER A 150 -3.69 11.82 7.28
N LEU A 151 -4.10 10.55 7.19
CA LEU A 151 -5.30 10.04 7.85
C LEU A 151 -5.21 10.10 9.38
N LEU A 152 -4.02 9.87 9.94
CA LEU A 152 -3.77 10.00 11.37
C LEU A 152 -3.97 11.45 11.82
N LYS A 153 -3.40 12.40 11.09
CA LYS A 153 -3.56 13.83 11.37
C LYS A 153 -5.03 14.25 11.36
N GLU A 154 -5.78 13.87 10.33
CA GLU A 154 -7.22 14.17 10.23
C GLU A 154 -8.02 13.64 11.43
N LYS A 155 -7.70 12.43 11.92
CA LYS A 155 -8.35 11.86 13.11
C LYS A 155 -8.00 12.62 14.39
N ILE A 156 -6.74 13.04 14.55
CA ILE A 156 -6.32 13.83 15.71
C ILE A 156 -7.06 15.18 15.72
N ASP A 157 -7.12 15.86 14.57
CA ASP A 157 -7.82 17.13 14.44
C ASP A 157 -9.32 16.99 14.74
N ALA A 158 -9.97 15.93 14.25
CA ALA A 158 -11.37 15.63 14.52
C ALA A 158 -11.64 15.35 16.01
N LEU A 159 -10.75 14.61 16.69
CA LEU A 159 -10.86 14.35 18.13
C LEU A 159 -10.72 15.64 18.94
N ALA A 160 -9.78 16.52 18.56
CA ALA A 160 -9.61 17.81 19.23
C ALA A 160 -10.86 18.71 19.11
N GLN A 161 -11.50 18.72 17.94
CA GLN A 161 -12.75 19.46 17.72
C GLN A 161 -13.90 18.89 18.54
N LEU A 162 -14.01 17.56 18.63
CA LEU A 162 -15.01 16.88 19.44
C LEU A 162 -14.85 17.22 20.92
N ASP A 163 -13.62 17.16 21.44
CA ASP A 163 -13.33 17.51 22.83
C ASP A 163 -13.69 18.96 23.14
N HIS A 164 -13.37 19.89 22.24
CA HIS A 164 -13.74 21.30 22.38
C HIS A 164 -15.28 21.47 22.42
N PHE A 165 -16.01 20.80 21.53
CA PHE A 165 -17.47 20.82 21.50
C PHE A 165 -18.10 20.25 22.79
N MET A 166 -17.57 19.13 23.30
CA MET A 166 -18.06 18.51 24.52
C MET A 166 -17.83 19.40 25.75
N ARG A 167 -16.70 20.11 25.81
CA ARG A 167 -16.44 21.10 26.87
C ARG A 167 -17.42 22.28 26.81
N MET A 168 -17.72 22.80 25.62
CA MET A 168 -18.72 23.87 25.47
C MET A 168 -20.10 23.44 25.93
N LYS A 169 -20.57 22.24 25.54
CA LYS A 169 -21.87 21.73 26.02
C LYS A 169 -21.95 21.57 27.53
N LYS A 170 -20.86 21.14 28.18
CA LYS A 170 -20.84 21.00 29.65
C LYS A 170 -20.90 22.35 30.38
N THR A 171 -20.42 23.42 29.75
CA THR A 171 -20.40 24.77 30.35
C THR A 171 -21.75 25.48 30.22
N VAL A 172 -22.59 25.09 29.25
CA VAL A 172 -23.93 25.70 29.01
C VAL A 172 -25.05 25.01 29.83
N VAL A 173 -24.76 23.87 30.46
CA VAL A 173 -25.74 23.10 31.27
C VAL A 173 -25.61 23.39 32.78
N HIS A 174 -24.82 24.41 33.14
CA HIS A 174 -24.76 25.02 34.47
C HIS A 174 -25.11 26.51 34.37
#